data_AF-A0A7Y4VCK4-F1
#
_entry.id   AF-A0A7Y4VCK4-F1
#
_cell.length_a   1.000
_cell.length_b   1.000
_cell.length_c   1.000
_cell.angle_alpha   90.00
_cell.angle_beta   90.00
_cell.angle_gamma   90.00
#
_symmetry.space_group_name_H-M   'P 1'
#
loop_
_entity.id
_entity.type
_entity.pdbx_description
1 polymer ?
#
loop_
_entity_poly.entity_id
_entity_poly.type
_entity_poly.pdbx_seq_one_letter_code
_entity_poly.pdbx_strand_id
1 'polypeptide(L)'
;MVIRSRKRRERGSLMTEMLVAIALLAGTLLPLAYSIASERKTARAYYQRAVAMEIVDGEMETLVAGNPHGLAPGTRDYAVHALAATNLPPGGFLLTVTTNGLRLEWKPVVKDHGGPVVREVKFK
;
A
#
# COMPACT_ATOMS: atom_id res chain seq x y z
N MET A 1 58.69 -14.49 29.31
CA MET A 1 57.30 -14.86 28.94
C MET A 1 56.26 -13.78 29.29
N VAL A 2 56.61 -12.48 29.30
CA VAL A 2 55.70 -11.39 29.75
C VAL A 2 55.16 -10.55 28.57
N ILE A 3 55.88 -10.48 27.45
CA ILE A 3 55.50 -9.67 26.27
C ILE A 3 54.29 -10.27 25.52
N ARG A 4 54.09 -11.60 25.57
CA ARG A 4 52.97 -12.28 24.92
C ARG A 4 51.61 -12.00 25.59
N SER A 5 51.56 -11.79 26.91
CA SER A 5 50.29 -11.56 27.62
C SER A 5 49.74 -10.15 27.37
N ARG A 6 50.61 -9.14 27.27
CA ARG A 6 50.25 -7.74 27.02
C ARG A 6 49.61 -7.55 25.64
N LYS A 7 50.24 -8.08 24.57
CA LYS A 7 49.67 -8.09 23.21
C LYS A 7 48.35 -8.85 23.12
N ARG A 8 48.16 -9.89 23.94
CA ARG A 8 46.90 -10.67 23.97
C ARG A 8 45.77 -9.90 24.64
N ARG A 9 46.09 -9.11 25.68
CA ARG A 9 45.14 -8.22 26.38
C ARG A 9 44.71 -7.04 25.51
N GLU A 10 45.65 -6.40 24.81
CA GLU A 10 45.36 -5.31 23.85
C GLU A 10 44.46 -5.79 22.71
N ARG A 11 44.74 -6.97 22.14
CA ARG A 11 43.87 -7.57 21.12
C ARG A 11 42.47 -7.88 21.65
N GLY A 12 42.36 -8.33 22.90
CA GLY A 12 41.07 -8.55 23.56
C GLY A 12 40.27 -7.25 23.70
N SER A 13 40.92 -6.18 24.16
CA SER A 13 40.33 -4.84 24.30
C SER A 13 39.81 -4.30 22.97
N LEU A 14 40.62 -4.40 21.91
CA LEU A 14 40.23 -3.96 20.56
C LEU A 14 39.05 -4.77 20.01
N MET A 15 39.02 -6.09 20.24
CA MET A 15 37.87 -6.90 19.86
C MET A 15 36.60 -6.50 20.62
N THR A 16 36.70 -6.23 21.92
CA THR A 16 35.53 -5.77 22.71
C THR A 16 35.04 -4.40 22.26
N GLU A 17 35.92 -3.44 22.01
CA GLU A 17 35.54 -2.12 21.50
C GLU A 17 34.88 -2.21 20.13
N MET A 18 35.44 -3.02 19.22
CA MET A 18 34.85 -3.25 17.91
C MET A 18 33.46 -3.89 18.01
N LEU A 19 33.29 -4.90 18.88
CA LEU A 19 31.99 -5.53 19.10
C LEU A 19 30.96 -4.55 19.67
N VAL A 20 31.36 -3.71 20.62
CA VAL A 20 30.49 -2.67 21.19
C VAL A 20 30.11 -1.65 20.12
N ALA A 21 31.06 -1.19 19.31
CA ALA A 21 30.80 -0.25 18.22
C ALA A 21 29.82 -0.84 17.20
N ILE A 22 30.01 -2.11 16.79
CA ILE A 22 29.08 -2.81 15.89
C ILE A 22 27.71 -2.96 16.54
N ALA A 23 27.63 -3.30 17.83
CA ALA A 23 26.37 -3.44 18.53
C ALA A 23 25.59 -2.11 18.60
N LEU A 24 26.27 -1.00 18.86
CA LEU A 24 25.67 0.34 18.85
C LEU A 24 25.21 0.74 17.44
N LEU A 25 26.03 0.47 16.42
CA LEU A 25 25.67 0.73 15.03
C LEU A 25 24.46 -0.11 14.59
N ALA A 26 24.48 -1.42 14.84
CA ALA A 26 23.37 -2.30 14.51
C ALA A 26 22.10 -1.94 15.29
N GLY A 27 22.24 -1.65 16.59
CA GLY A 27 21.14 -1.25 17.46
C GLY A 27 20.47 0.05 17.06
N THR A 28 21.16 0.94 16.35
CA THR A 28 20.61 2.21 15.84
C THR A 28 20.12 2.10 14.40
N LEU A 29 20.88 1.42 13.53
CA LEU A 29 20.56 1.32 12.10
C LEU A 29 19.41 0.36 11.80
N LEU A 30 19.28 -0.75 12.54
CA LEU A 30 18.20 -1.72 12.27
C LEU A 30 16.80 -1.15 12.53
N PRO A 31 16.51 -0.50 13.68
CA PRO A 31 15.21 0.12 13.90
C PRO A 31 14.91 1.24 12.89
N LEU A 32 15.93 2.03 12.53
CA LEU A 32 15.78 3.10 11.54
C LEU A 32 15.43 2.54 10.15
N ALA A 33 16.16 1.53 9.69
CA ALA A 33 15.90 0.87 8.42
C ALA A 33 14.49 0.25 8.40
N TYR A 34 14.06 -0.36 9.51
CA TYR A 34 12.72 -0.90 9.66
C TYR A 34 11.63 0.19 9.57
N SER A 35 11.82 1.35 10.23
CA SER A 35 10.90 2.49 10.16
C SER A 35 10.73 2.99 8.73
N ILE A 36 11.83 3.19 8.00
CA ILE A 36 11.78 3.67 6.61
C ILE A 36 11.07 2.65 5.71
N ALA A 37 11.35 1.36 5.89
CA ALA A 37 10.70 0.30 5.13
C ALA A 37 9.19 0.25 5.38
N SER A 38 8.76 0.40 6.64
CA SER A 38 7.34 0.38 7.01
C SER A 38 6.60 1.63 6.52
N GLU A 39 7.22 2.81 6.63
CA GLU A 39 6.69 4.07 6.09
C GLU A 39 6.54 4.01 4.58
N ARG A 40 7.54 3.48 3.86
CA ARG A 40 7.47 3.31 2.41
C ARG A 40 6.31 2.40 2.01
N LYS A 41 6.10 1.31 2.74
CA LYS A 41 4.96 0.40 2.50
C LYS A 41 3.63 1.14 2.70
N THR A 42 3.50 1.90 3.78
CA THR A 42 2.31 2.69 4.10
C THR A 42 2.05 3.78 3.06
N ALA A 43 3.09 4.52 2.64
CA ALA A 43 2.99 5.54 1.60
C ALA A 43 2.53 4.94 0.26
N ARG A 44 3.05 3.76 -0.11
CA ARG A 44 2.61 3.04 -1.31
C ARG A 44 1.13 2.65 -1.22
N ALA A 45 0.68 2.18 -0.06
CA ALA A 45 -0.72 1.85 0.16
C ALA A 45 -1.63 3.09 0.03
N TYR A 46 -1.23 4.24 0.61
CA TYR A 46 -1.98 5.48 0.47
C TYR A 46 -2.05 5.98 -0.97
N TYR A 47 -0.92 5.94 -1.69
CA TYR A 47 -0.89 6.27 -3.10
C TYR A 47 -1.86 5.40 -3.92
N GLN A 48 -1.82 4.08 -3.73
CA GLN A 48 -2.72 3.16 -4.42
C GLN A 48 -4.19 3.41 -4.07
N ARG A 49 -4.48 3.72 -2.81
CA ARG A 49 -5.83 4.08 -2.36
C ARG A 49 -6.31 5.38 -3.00
N ALA A 50 -5.45 6.39 -3.11
CA ALA A 50 -5.78 7.66 -3.74
C ALA A 50 -6.08 7.49 -5.24
N VAL A 51 -5.25 6.72 -5.95
CA VAL A 51 -5.50 6.38 -7.37
C VAL A 51 -6.82 5.63 -7.52
N ALA A 52 -7.11 4.65 -6.66
CA ALA A 52 -8.38 3.93 -6.70
C ALA A 52 -9.57 4.86 -6.42
N MET A 53 -9.44 5.81 -5.48
CA MET A 53 -10.46 6.83 -5.24
C MET A 53 -10.72 7.68 -6.46
N GLU A 54 -9.68 8.22 -7.08
CA GLU A 54 -9.82 9.07 -8.28
C GLU A 54 -10.49 8.33 -9.44
N ILE A 55 -10.09 7.07 -9.69
CA ILE A 55 -10.71 6.26 -10.75
C ILE A 55 -12.18 5.97 -10.43
N VAL A 56 -12.50 5.53 -9.21
CA VAL A 56 -13.88 5.22 -8.83
C VAL A 56 -14.75 6.48 -8.89
N ASP A 57 -14.24 7.64 -8.48
CA ASP A 57 -14.98 8.91 -8.54
C ASP A 57 -15.25 9.31 -9.99
N GLY A 58 -14.22 9.33 -10.84
CA GLY A 58 -14.35 9.70 -12.25
C GLY A 58 -15.28 8.76 -13.03
N GLU A 59 -15.16 7.44 -12.82
CA GLU A 59 -16.06 6.47 -13.46
C GLU A 59 -17.48 6.54 -12.90
N MET A 60 -17.66 6.95 -11.64
CA MET A 60 -19.00 7.19 -11.10
C MET A 60 -19.65 8.42 -11.75
N GLU A 61 -18.89 9.49 -11.98
CA GLU A 61 -19.39 10.68 -12.68
C GLU A 61 -19.84 10.35 -14.11
N THR A 62 -19.05 9.55 -14.84
CA THR A 62 -19.42 9.11 -16.20
C THR A 62 -20.66 8.22 -16.18
N LEU A 63 -20.79 7.29 -15.23
CA LEU A 63 -21.95 6.41 -15.08
C LEU A 63 -23.24 7.19 -14.75
N VAL A 64 -23.15 8.21 -13.89
CA VAL A 64 -24.30 9.05 -13.53
C VAL A 64 -24.71 9.94 -14.70
N ALA A 65 -23.74 10.50 -15.44
CA ALA A 65 -24.00 11.33 -16.62
C ALA A 65 -24.54 10.52 -17.81
N GLY A 66 -24.09 9.27 -17.98
CA GLY A 66 -24.39 8.39 -19.12
C GLY A 66 -25.81 7.78 -19.15
N ASN A 67 -26.73 8.28 -18.33
CA ASN A 67 -28.07 7.75 -18.10
C ASN A 67 -28.08 6.32 -17.51
N PRO A 68 -28.23 6.18 -16.18
CA PRO A 68 -28.18 4.89 -15.49
C PRO A 68 -29.37 3.97 -15.81
N HIS A 69 -30.46 4.48 -16.40
CA HIS A 69 -31.68 3.72 -16.66
C HIS A 69 -31.52 2.59 -17.69
N GLY A 70 -30.42 2.56 -18.46
CA GLY A 70 -30.11 1.48 -19.40
C GLY A 70 -29.42 0.26 -18.77
N LEU A 71 -29.03 0.33 -17.49
CA LEU A 71 -28.30 -0.74 -16.82
C LEU A 71 -29.25 -1.71 -16.13
N ALA A 72 -29.17 -3.00 -16.50
CA ALA A 72 -29.90 -4.04 -15.78
C ALA A 72 -29.42 -4.13 -14.31
N PRO A 73 -30.33 -4.28 -13.33
CA PRO A 73 -29.97 -4.51 -11.94
C PRO A 73 -29.04 -5.72 -11.77
N GLY A 74 -28.16 -5.66 -10.77
CA GLY A 74 -27.23 -6.73 -10.43
C GLY A 74 -25.79 -6.26 -10.25
N THR A 75 -24.93 -7.17 -9.80
CA THR A 75 -23.49 -6.94 -9.64
C THR A 75 -22.74 -7.57 -10.80
N ARG A 76 -21.81 -6.81 -11.40
CA ARG A 76 -20.98 -7.27 -12.51
C ARG A 76 -19.57 -6.71 -12.41
N ASP A 77 -18.63 -7.38 -13.06
CA ASP A 77 -17.31 -6.81 -13.29
C ASP A 77 -17.42 -5.57 -14.18
N TYR A 78 -16.66 -4.54 -13.83
CA TYR A 78 -16.65 -3.27 -14.52
C TYR A 78 -15.26 -2.99 -15.11
N ALA A 79 -15.19 -2.84 -16.43
CA ALA A 79 -13.96 -2.47 -17.11
C ALA A 79 -13.80 -0.95 -17.05
N VAL A 80 -12.84 -0.48 -16.25
CA VAL A 80 -12.45 0.94 -16.18
C VAL A 80 -11.60 1.33 -17.39
N HIS A 81 -11.73 2.57 -17.84
CA HIS A 81 -10.99 3.10 -18.99
C HIS A 81 -9.81 3.99 -18.56
N ALA A 82 -9.73 4.34 -17.28
CA ALA A 82 -8.69 5.20 -16.74
C ALA A 82 -7.29 4.57 -16.87
N LEU A 83 -6.37 5.26 -17.57
CA LEU A 83 -4.97 4.85 -17.69
C LEU A 83 -4.27 4.70 -16.33
N ALA A 84 -4.69 5.46 -15.32
CA ALA A 84 -4.16 5.37 -13.97
C ALA A 84 -4.37 3.98 -13.32
N ALA A 85 -5.26 3.14 -13.87
CA ALA A 85 -5.45 1.76 -13.42
C ALA A 85 -4.16 0.92 -13.51
N THR A 86 -3.20 1.27 -14.37
CA THR A 86 -1.89 0.59 -14.44
C THR A 86 -1.05 0.77 -13.17
N ASN A 87 -1.38 1.75 -12.32
CA ASN A 87 -0.69 2.01 -11.05
C ASN A 87 -1.31 1.26 -9.87
N LEU A 88 -2.45 0.61 -10.07
CA LEU A 88 -3.12 -0.20 -9.06
C LEU A 88 -2.48 -1.59 -8.95
N PRO A 89 -2.55 -2.22 -7.76
CA PRO A 89 -2.22 -3.63 -7.61
C PRO A 89 -3.24 -4.50 -8.37
N PRO A 90 -2.98 -5.79 -8.57
CA PRO A 90 -3.98 -6.73 -9.06
C PRO A 90 -5.28 -6.66 -8.24
N GLY A 91 -6.40 -6.54 -8.94
CA GLY A 91 -7.71 -6.28 -8.36
C GLY A 91 -8.80 -6.21 -9.43
N GLY A 92 -10.03 -5.96 -9.00
CA GLY A 92 -11.18 -5.82 -9.88
C GLY A 92 -12.10 -4.69 -9.44
N PHE A 93 -12.80 -4.10 -10.41
CA PHE A 93 -13.89 -3.17 -10.15
C PHE A 93 -15.22 -3.88 -10.30
N LEU A 94 -16.11 -3.66 -9.35
CA LEU A 94 -17.46 -4.22 -9.32
C LEU A 94 -18.48 -3.09 -9.36
N LEU A 95 -19.36 -3.14 -10.35
CA LEU A 95 -20.51 -2.26 -10.43
C LEU A 95 -21.75 -3.02 -9.96
N THR A 96 -22.38 -2.54 -8.90
CA THR A 96 -23.68 -2.99 -8.43
C THR A 96 -24.73 -1.95 -8.81
N VAL A 97 -25.68 -2.38 -9.64
CA VAL A 97 -26.82 -1.58 -10.09
C VAL A 97 -28.03 -2.01 -9.28
N THR A 98 -28.65 -1.05 -8.59
CA THR A 98 -29.90 -1.24 -7.84
C THR A 98 -30.99 -0.39 -8.44
N THR A 99 -32.25 -0.64 -8.05
CA THR A 99 -33.40 0.12 -8.56
C THR A 99 -33.29 1.62 -8.30
N ASN A 100 -32.64 2.03 -7.19
CA ASN A 100 -32.57 3.42 -6.75
C ASN A 100 -31.13 3.94 -6.62
N GLY A 101 -30.17 3.31 -7.29
CA GLY A 101 -28.79 3.77 -7.18
C GLY A 101 -27.74 2.84 -7.78
N LEU A 102 -26.52 3.37 -7.80
CA LEU A 102 -25.32 2.68 -8.25
C LEU A 102 -24.31 2.59 -7.12
N ARG A 103 -23.57 1.50 -7.10
CA ARG A 103 -22.39 1.32 -6.26
C ARG A 103 -21.23 0.83 -7.12
N LEU A 104 -20.13 1.57 -7.14
CA LEU A 104 -18.89 1.16 -7.77
C LEU A 104 -17.85 0.90 -6.69
N GLU A 105 -17.21 -0.26 -6.76
CA GLU A 105 -16.26 -0.72 -5.76
C GLU A 105 -14.98 -1.22 -6.43
N TRP A 106 -13.84 -0.70 -5.98
CA TRP A 106 -12.53 -1.29 -6.22
C TRP A 106 -12.20 -2.32 -5.12
N LYS A 107 -11.80 -3.52 -5.53
CA LYS A 107 -11.31 -4.58 -4.62
C LYS A 107 -9.89 -5.03 -5.01
N PRO A 108 -8.86 -4.69 -4.22
CA PRO A 108 -7.54 -5.28 -4.41
C PRO A 108 -7.57 -6.76 -3.98
N VAL A 109 -6.89 -7.63 -4.75
CA VAL A 109 -6.71 -9.05 -4.39
C VAL A 109 -5.66 -9.21 -3.29
N VAL A 110 -4.69 -8.30 -3.25
CA VAL A 110 -3.54 -8.37 -2.34
C VAL A 110 -3.77 -7.47 -1.12
N LYS A 111 -3.48 -7.99 0.08
CA LYS A 111 -3.53 -7.25 1.34
C LYS A 111 -2.45 -6.16 1.39
N ASP A 112 -2.65 -5.15 2.24
CA ASP A 112 -1.75 -4.01 2.44
C ASP A 112 -1.51 -3.09 1.23
N HIS A 113 -2.40 -3.13 0.23
CA HIS A 113 -2.33 -2.29 -0.97
C HIS A 113 -3.53 -1.35 -1.10
N GLY A 114 -3.64 -0.39 -0.19
CA GLY A 114 -4.64 0.68 -0.21
C GLY A 114 -6.08 0.28 0.16
N GLY A 115 -6.38 -1.01 0.15
CA GLY A 115 -7.67 -1.56 0.58
C GLY A 115 -8.82 -1.25 -0.40
N PRO A 116 -10.04 -1.69 -0.09
CA PRO A 116 -11.18 -1.43 -0.95
C PRO A 116 -11.57 0.05 -0.92
N VAL A 117 -12.11 0.51 -2.05
CA VAL A 117 -12.68 1.85 -2.22
C VAL A 117 -14.08 1.68 -2.79
N VAL A 118 -15.06 2.33 -2.18
CA VAL A 118 -16.47 2.23 -2.56
C VAL A 118 -17.04 3.63 -2.75
N ARG A 119 -17.77 3.84 -3.85
CA ARG A 119 -18.66 4.98 -4.04
C ARG A 119 -20.06 4.51 -4.32
N GLU A 120 -21.02 5.19 -3.72
CA GLU A 120 -22.45 4.93 -3.88
C GLU A 120 -23.17 6.23 -4.23
N VAL A 121 -24.07 6.15 -5.20
CA VAL A 121 -24.96 7.24 -5.59
C VAL A 121 -26.39 6.73 -5.57
N LYS A 122 -27.28 7.49 -4.94
CA LYS A 122 -28.72 7.20 -4.92
C LYS A 122 -29.44 8.15 -5.86
N PHE A 123 -30.33 7.61 -6.66
CA PHE A 123 -31.24 8.39 -7.49
C PHE A 123 -32.42 8.84 -6.64
N LYS A 124 -32.83 10.10 -6.80
CA LYS A 124 -34.02 10.69 -6.15
C LYS A 124 -35.23 10.55 -7.05
#